data_AF-A0A932NP50-F1
#
_entry.id   AF-A0A932NP50-F1
#
_cell.length_a   1.000
_cell.length_b   1.000
_cell.length_c   1.000
_cell.angle_alpha   90.00
_cell.angle_beta   90.00
_cell.angle_gamma   90.00
#
_symmetry.space_group_name_H-M   'P 1'
#
loop_
_entity.id
_entity.type
_entity.pdbx_description
1 polymer ?
#
loop_
_entity_poly.entity_id
_entity_poly.type
_entity_poly.pdbx_seq_one_letter_code
_entity_poly.pdbx_strand_id
1 'polypeptide(L)'
;ELQERLPTAQFGKGSIRAQEVVLAKPHTYMNTSGEAVASLSAHFSIPSSDLVVVHDDIDLVLGRLKLKTKGGDAGHNGVRSVIEHLGTGHFTRIRIGIGRPAIKEEVVPYVLSPFAPEELPMLEGAIRTAMERVEQLLTSPS
;
A
#
# COMPACT_ATOMS: atom_id res chain seq x y z
N GLU A 1 10.29 -2.90 13.85
CA GLU A 1 9.58 -4.19 13.65
C GLU A 1 8.10 -4.02 13.99
N LEU A 2 7.20 -4.87 13.46
CA LEU A 2 5.76 -4.81 13.74
C LEU A 2 5.42 -5.61 15.01
N GLN A 3 5.69 -5.01 16.17
CA GLN A 3 5.58 -5.70 17.47
C GLN A 3 4.23 -5.47 18.16
N GLU A 4 3.49 -4.43 17.75
CA GLU A 4 2.21 -4.06 18.35
C GLU A 4 1.02 -4.53 17.50
N ARG A 5 -0.17 -4.63 18.10
CA ARG A 5 -1.36 -5.19 17.45
C ARG A 5 -2.63 -4.41 17.78
N LEU A 6 -3.45 -4.21 16.77
CA LEU A 6 -4.89 -3.95 16.87
C LEU A 6 -5.66 -5.20 16.41
N PRO A 7 -6.98 -5.29 16.67
CA PRO A 7 -7.78 -6.43 16.23
C PRO A 7 -7.69 -6.74 14.73
N THR A 8 -7.36 -5.77 13.88
CA THR A 8 -7.36 -5.87 12.41
C THR A 8 -6.00 -5.66 11.75
N ALA A 9 -4.95 -5.31 12.51
CA ALA A 9 -3.62 -5.03 11.97
C ALA A 9 -2.48 -5.30 12.96
N GLN A 10 -1.30 -5.58 12.41
CA GLN A 10 -0.03 -5.48 13.15
C GLN A 10 0.63 -4.15 12.78
N PHE A 11 1.27 -3.49 13.74
CA PHE A 11 1.94 -2.22 13.50
C PHE A 11 3.22 -2.08 14.32
N GLY A 12 4.05 -1.12 13.92
CA GLY A 12 5.24 -0.72 14.65
C GLY A 12 5.44 0.78 14.50
N LYS A 13 5.99 1.39 15.55
CA LYS A 13 6.31 2.80 15.58
C LYS A 13 7.81 3.00 15.43
N GLY A 14 8.21 4.14 14.90
CA GLY A 14 9.59 4.55 14.81
C GLY A 14 9.70 5.94 14.24
N SER A 15 10.92 6.36 13.93
CA SER A 15 11.17 7.64 13.27
C SER A 15 11.97 7.45 12.00
N ILE A 16 11.59 8.20 10.97
CA ILE A 16 12.31 8.29 9.71
C ILE A 16 12.67 9.77 9.53
N ARG A 17 13.97 10.08 9.56
CA ARG A 17 14.50 11.44 9.43
C ARG A 17 13.83 12.46 10.38
N ALA A 18 13.67 12.05 11.64
CA ALA A 18 13.01 12.82 12.72
C ALA A 18 11.48 13.01 12.58
N GLN A 19 10.84 12.41 11.57
CA GLN A 19 9.39 12.30 11.51
C GLN A 19 8.94 11.01 12.19
N GLU A 20 8.02 11.10 13.14
CA GLU A 20 7.38 9.93 13.74
C GLU A 20 6.50 9.22 12.71
N VAL A 21 6.64 7.90 12.63
CA VAL A 21 5.92 7.06 11.67
C VAL A 21 5.31 5.85 12.34
N VAL A 22 4.15 5.45 11.83
CA VAL A 22 3.53 4.15 12.12
C VAL A 22 3.56 3.34 10.83
N LEU A 23 4.29 2.22 10.84
CA LEU A 23 4.22 1.22 9.78
C LEU A 23 3.19 0.18 10.20
N ALA A 24 2.25 -0.14 9.31
CA ALA A 24 1.21 -1.11 9.59
C ALA A 24 1.02 -2.11 8.45
N LYS A 25 0.65 -3.33 8.83
CA LYS A 25 0.22 -4.41 7.94
C LYS A 25 -1.16 -4.91 8.40
N PRO A 26 -2.23 -4.63 7.64
CA PRO A 26 -3.52 -5.26 7.85
C PRO A 26 -3.39 -6.79 7.81
N HIS A 27 -4.15 -7.49 8.66
CA HIS A 27 -4.27 -8.95 8.60
C HIS A 27 -5.70 -9.40 8.26
N THR A 28 -6.54 -8.45 7.86
CA THR A 28 -7.86 -8.67 7.26
C THR A 28 -7.73 -9.26 5.84
N TYR A 29 -8.85 -9.66 5.25
CA TYR A 29 -8.89 -9.93 3.81
C TYR A 29 -8.68 -8.64 3.01
N MET A 30 -8.20 -8.77 1.76
CA MET A 30 -7.88 -7.62 0.91
C MET A 30 -9.10 -6.70 0.72
N ASN A 31 -10.28 -7.26 0.48
CA ASN A 31 -11.53 -6.50 0.31
C ASN A 31 -12.04 -5.83 1.61
N THR A 32 -11.47 -6.12 2.77
CA THR A 32 -11.80 -5.49 4.06
C THR A 32 -10.63 -4.72 4.66
N SER A 33 -9.60 -4.40 3.85
CA SER A 33 -8.43 -3.63 4.29
C SER A 33 -8.78 -2.24 4.83
N GLY A 34 -9.89 -1.64 4.38
CA GLY A 34 -10.36 -0.34 4.86
C GLY A 34 -10.72 -0.32 6.34
N GLU A 35 -11.21 -1.44 6.89
CA GLU A 35 -11.52 -1.57 8.32
C GLU A 35 -10.25 -1.38 9.17
N ALA A 36 -9.16 -2.05 8.76
CA ALA A 36 -7.86 -1.93 9.41
C ALA A 36 -7.29 -0.52 9.30
N VAL A 37 -7.32 0.08 8.11
CA VAL A 37 -6.80 1.42 7.86
C VAL A 37 -7.58 2.47 8.66
N ALA A 38 -8.92 2.41 8.66
CA ALA A 38 -9.74 3.33 9.43
C ALA A 38 -9.51 3.18 10.94
N SER A 39 -9.41 1.94 11.45
CA SER A 39 -9.10 1.68 12.86
C SER A 39 -7.73 2.24 13.27
N LEU A 40 -6.70 2.08 12.44
CA LEU A 40 -5.36 2.61 12.69
C LEU A 40 -5.35 4.14 12.64
N SER A 41 -5.96 4.74 11.61
CA SER A 41 -6.07 6.19 11.46
C SER A 41 -6.78 6.82 12.67
N ALA A 42 -7.88 6.21 13.14
CA ALA A 42 -8.58 6.68 14.33
C ALA A 42 -7.73 6.52 15.60
N HIS A 43 -7.07 5.38 15.78
CA HIS A 43 -6.25 5.10 16.96
C HIS A 43 -5.08 6.09 17.11
N PHE A 44 -4.43 6.45 16.01
CA PHE A 44 -3.28 7.38 16.00
C PHE A 44 -3.66 8.83 15.65
N SER A 45 -4.93 9.12 15.41
CA SER A 45 -5.39 10.43 14.93
C SER A 45 -4.68 10.91 13.66
N ILE A 46 -4.41 9.99 12.72
CA ILE A 46 -3.72 10.28 11.45
C ILE A 46 -4.75 10.66 10.37
N PRO A 47 -4.68 11.88 9.80
CA PRO A 47 -5.55 12.27 8.70
C PRO A 47 -5.19 11.55 7.40
N SER A 48 -6.13 11.45 6.45
CA SER A 48 -5.89 10.74 5.18
C SER A 48 -4.80 11.38 4.31
N SER A 49 -4.53 12.68 4.49
CA SER A 49 -3.42 13.39 3.82
C SER A 49 -2.05 12.81 4.16
N ASP A 50 -1.92 12.26 5.36
CA ASP A 50 -0.65 11.76 5.92
C ASP A 50 -0.55 10.24 5.76
N LEU A 51 -1.59 9.62 5.19
CA LEU A 51 -1.63 8.20 4.89
C LEU A 51 -0.90 7.90 3.57
N VAL A 52 0.01 6.93 3.64
CA VAL A 52 0.66 6.32 2.47
C VAL A 52 0.27 4.85 2.39
N VAL A 53 -0.38 4.45 1.30
CA VAL A 53 -0.75 3.05 1.02
C VAL A 53 0.17 2.49 -0.05
N VAL A 54 0.88 1.40 0.25
CA VAL A 54 1.69 0.67 -0.73
C VAL A 54 0.90 -0.55 -1.19
N HIS A 55 0.71 -0.71 -2.51
CA HIS A 55 -0.06 -1.83 -3.06
C HIS A 55 0.44 -2.24 -4.45
N ASP A 56 0.12 -3.47 -4.85
CA ASP A 56 0.38 -3.98 -6.19
C ASP A 56 -0.52 -3.35 -7.25
N ASP A 57 -0.07 -3.35 -8.50
CA ASP A 57 -0.79 -2.75 -9.60
C ASP A 57 -0.62 -3.53 -10.90
N ILE A 58 -1.73 -4.09 -11.37
CA ILE A 58 -1.73 -4.90 -12.60
C ILE A 58 -1.54 -4.06 -13.86
N ASP A 59 -1.83 -2.75 -13.82
CA ASP A 59 -1.69 -1.88 -14.99
C ASP A 59 -0.27 -1.33 -15.17
N LEU A 60 0.61 -1.63 -14.22
CA LEU A 60 2.01 -1.27 -14.29
C LEU A 60 2.84 -2.52 -14.59
N VAL A 61 3.79 -2.35 -15.51
CA VAL A 61 4.80 -3.38 -15.83
C VAL A 61 5.51 -3.81 -14.55
N LEU A 62 5.83 -5.10 -14.43
CA LEU A 62 6.56 -5.67 -13.31
C LEU A 62 7.78 -4.81 -12.93
N GLY A 63 7.88 -4.47 -11.65
CA GLY A 63 8.96 -3.66 -11.09
C GLY A 63 8.82 -2.15 -11.31
N ARG A 64 7.83 -1.70 -12.10
CA ARG A 64 7.58 -0.27 -12.32
C ARG A 64 6.81 0.33 -11.15
N LEU A 65 7.31 1.43 -10.60
CA LEU A 65 6.66 2.15 -9.51
C LEU A 65 5.97 3.43 -10.01
N LYS A 66 4.79 3.76 -9.45
CA LYS A 66 4.18 5.09 -9.58
C LYS A 66 3.63 5.61 -8.26
N LEU A 67 3.82 6.91 -8.03
CA LEU A 67 3.18 7.66 -6.95
C LEU A 67 1.86 8.28 -7.40
N LYS A 68 0.85 8.28 -6.54
CA LYS A 68 -0.46 8.91 -6.82
C LYS A 68 -1.11 9.42 -5.53
N THR A 69 -1.47 10.69 -5.45
CA THR A 69 -2.02 11.33 -4.24
C THR A 69 -3.54 11.40 -4.17
N LYS A 70 -4.23 11.11 -5.28
CA LYS A 70 -5.71 11.14 -5.37
C LYS A 70 -6.24 10.26 -6.50
N GLY A 71 -7.53 9.91 -6.45
CA GLY A 71 -8.25 9.19 -7.50
C GLY A 71 -8.94 7.90 -7.03
N GLY A 72 -9.62 7.20 -7.94
CA GLY A 72 -10.35 5.95 -7.66
C GLY A 72 -9.46 4.73 -7.41
N ASP A 73 -10.10 3.58 -7.18
CA ASP A 73 -9.46 2.29 -6.86
C ASP A 73 -8.82 1.58 -8.04
N ALA A 74 -9.15 1.97 -9.27
CA ALA A 74 -8.67 1.32 -10.50
C ALA A 74 -8.91 -0.20 -10.52
N GLY A 75 -9.97 -0.68 -9.87
CA GLY A 75 -10.30 -2.10 -9.78
C GLY A 75 -9.65 -2.85 -8.62
N HIS A 76 -8.74 -2.22 -7.85
CA HIS A 76 -8.05 -2.86 -6.74
C HIS A 76 -8.94 -2.92 -5.48
N ASN A 77 -9.32 -4.13 -5.06
CA ASN A 77 -10.27 -4.34 -3.96
C ASN A 77 -9.81 -3.75 -2.61
N GLY A 78 -8.52 -3.80 -2.28
CA GLY A 78 -7.97 -3.16 -1.08
C GLY A 78 -8.11 -1.64 -1.09
N VAL A 79 -7.68 -0.98 -2.17
CA VAL A 79 -7.86 0.47 -2.35
C VAL A 79 -9.33 0.87 -2.33
N ARG A 80 -10.22 0.09 -2.97
CA ARG A 80 -11.67 0.32 -2.89
C ARG A 80 -12.15 0.31 -1.43
N SER A 81 -11.80 -0.73 -0.69
CA SER A 81 -12.14 -0.87 0.73
C SER A 81 -11.67 0.33 1.56
N VAL A 82 -10.43 0.80 1.34
CA VAL A 82 -9.87 1.97 2.02
C VAL A 82 -10.64 3.24 1.68
N ILE A 83 -10.96 3.47 0.40
CA ILE A 83 -11.74 4.65 -0.04
C ILE A 83 -13.13 4.64 0.63
N GLU A 84 -13.80 3.49 0.65
CA GLU A 84 -15.13 3.33 1.25
C GLU A 84 -15.12 3.64 2.75
N HIS A 85 -14.12 3.16 3.50
CA HIS A 85 -14.06 3.36 4.96
C HIS A 85 -13.56 4.74 5.36
N LEU A 86 -12.68 5.36 4.57
CA LEU A 86 -12.21 6.73 4.82
C LEU A 86 -13.17 7.79 4.27
N GLY A 87 -14.11 7.41 3.40
CA GLY A 87 -15.01 8.34 2.69
C GLY A 87 -14.29 9.24 1.69
N THR A 88 -13.03 8.96 1.36
CA THR A 88 -12.21 9.78 0.46
C THR A 88 -11.13 8.97 -0.25
N GLY A 89 -10.82 9.37 -1.49
CA GLY A 89 -9.65 8.89 -2.24
C GLY A 89 -8.42 9.78 -2.11
N HIS A 90 -8.42 10.72 -1.16
CA HIS A 90 -7.35 11.69 -0.92
C HIS A 90 -6.34 11.13 0.09
N PHE A 91 -5.52 10.21 -0.38
CA PHE A 91 -4.36 9.66 0.32
C PHE A 91 -3.31 9.22 -0.70
N THR A 92 -2.05 9.23 -0.26
CA THR A 92 -0.92 8.89 -1.11
C THR A 92 -0.84 7.38 -1.33
N ARG A 93 -0.55 6.99 -2.57
CA ARG A 93 -0.39 5.61 -2.99
C ARG A 93 0.96 5.41 -3.67
N ILE A 94 1.68 4.39 -3.22
CA ILE A 94 2.84 3.83 -3.91
C ILE A 94 2.35 2.56 -4.62
N ARG A 95 2.24 2.63 -5.94
CA ARG A 95 1.76 1.55 -6.80
C ARG A 95 2.96 0.79 -7.33
N ILE A 96 3.07 -0.49 -6.99
CA ILE A 96 4.15 -1.38 -7.44
C ILE A 96 3.61 -2.26 -8.56
N GLY A 97 4.18 -2.13 -9.75
CA GLY A 97 3.75 -2.89 -10.89
C GLY A 97 4.06 -4.37 -10.75
N ILE A 98 3.03 -5.18 -11.00
CA ILE A 98 3.14 -6.63 -11.05
C ILE A 98 2.90 -7.17 -12.46
N GLY A 99 2.30 -6.37 -13.35
CA GLY A 99 1.92 -6.80 -14.69
C GLY A 99 0.47 -7.29 -14.76
N ARG A 100 -0.02 -7.51 -15.98
CA ARG A 100 -1.39 -7.95 -16.25
C ARG A 100 -1.35 -9.31 -16.93
N PRO A 101 -2.14 -10.30 -16.48
CA PRO A 101 -2.27 -11.54 -17.22
C PRO A 101 -2.92 -11.29 -18.58
N ALA A 102 -2.61 -12.12 -19.57
CA ALA A 102 -3.15 -11.98 -20.92
C ALA A 102 -4.67 -12.17 -20.96
N ILE A 103 -5.19 -13.03 -20.07
CA ILE A 103 -6.60 -13.37 -19.95
C ILE A 103 -7.18 -12.64 -18.75
N LYS A 104 -8.30 -11.93 -18.96
CA LYS A 104 -8.92 -11.08 -17.93
C LYS A 104 -9.44 -11.90 -16.75
N GLU A 105 -9.97 -13.08 -17.04
CA GLU A 105 -10.50 -14.03 -16.06
C GLU A 105 -9.41 -14.56 -15.12
N GLU A 106 -8.13 -14.45 -15.51
CA GLU A 106 -6.98 -14.89 -14.72
C GLU A 106 -6.48 -13.82 -13.73
N VAL A 107 -7.06 -12.62 -13.70
CA VAL A 107 -6.59 -11.54 -12.80
C VAL A 107 -6.61 -11.98 -11.32
N VAL A 108 -7.66 -12.67 -10.87
CA VAL A 108 -7.75 -13.14 -9.48
C VAL A 108 -6.68 -14.20 -9.15
N PRO A 109 -6.56 -15.32 -9.90
CA PRO A 109 -5.51 -16.29 -9.61
C PRO A 109 -4.10 -15.70 -9.80
N TYR A 110 -3.91 -14.76 -10.72
CA TYR A 110 -2.63 -14.08 -10.94
C TYR A 110 -2.16 -13.31 -9.70
N VAL A 111 -2.99 -12.44 -9.12
CA VAL A 111 -2.62 -11.65 -7.92
C VAL A 111 -2.47 -12.49 -6.65
N LEU A 112 -3.00 -13.71 -6.65
CA LEU A 112 -2.88 -14.67 -5.55
C LEU A 112 -1.69 -15.64 -5.73
N SER A 113 -1.04 -15.63 -6.89
CA SER A 113 0.07 -16.52 -7.19
C SER A 113 1.40 -15.94 -6.68
N PRO A 114 2.35 -16.80 -6.26
CA PRO A 114 3.69 -16.34 -5.95
C PRO A 114 4.40 -15.83 -7.21
N PHE A 115 5.33 -14.89 -7.03
CA PHE A 115 6.25 -14.48 -8.08
C PHE A 115 7.22 -15.61 -8.45
N ALA A 116 7.55 -15.71 -9.73
CA ALA A 116 8.58 -16.62 -10.22
C ALA A 116 9.98 -16.15 -9.76
N PRO A 117 10.96 -17.07 -9.61
CA PRO A 117 12.33 -16.71 -9.19
C PRO A 117 12.97 -15.61 -10.04
N GLU A 118 12.67 -15.58 -11.34
CA GLU A 118 13.21 -14.61 -12.30
C GLU A 118 12.58 -13.21 -12.14
N GLU A 119 11.42 -13.12 -11.50
CA GLU A 119 10.70 -11.86 -11.24
C GLU A 119 11.21 -11.17 -9.97
N LEU A 120 11.74 -11.94 -9.01
CA LEU A 120 12.18 -11.44 -7.70
C LEU A 120 13.19 -10.30 -7.79
N PRO A 121 14.24 -10.32 -8.65
CA PRO A 121 15.19 -9.21 -8.73
C PRO A 121 14.56 -7.87 -9.14
N MET A 122 13.57 -7.90 -10.04
CA MET A 122 12.82 -6.70 -10.45
C MET A 122 11.95 -6.18 -9.31
N LEU A 123 11.28 -7.08 -8.60
CA LEU A 123 10.47 -6.74 -7.44
C LEU A 123 11.31 -6.16 -6.29
N GLU A 124 12.46 -6.75 -5.99
CA GLU A 124 13.40 -6.23 -4.99
C GLU A 124 13.89 -4.82 -5.35
N GLY A 125 14.20 -4.58 -6.63
CA GLY A 125 14.53 -3.25 -7.12
C GLY A 125 13.40 -2.25 -6.87
N ALA A 126 12.16 -2.64 -7.18
CA ALA A 126 10.99 -1.80 -6.97
C ALA A 126 10.72 -1.52 -5.48
N ILE A 127 10.92 -2.51 -4.61
CA ILE A 127 10.79 -2.35 -3.15
C ILE A 127 11.82 -1.37 -2.62
N ARG A 128 13.09 -1.46 -3.06
CA ARG A 128 14.13 -0.48 -2.69
C ARG A 128 13.72 0.93 -3.12
N THR A 129 13.26 1.10 -4.35
CA THR A 129 12.75 2.40 -4.81
C THR A 129 11.54 2.85 -4.01
N ALA A 130 10.62 1.96 -3.63
CA ALA A 130 9.47 2.30 -2.79
C ALA A 130 9.90 2.84 -1.43
N MET A 131 10.89 2.21 -0.79
CA MET A 131 11.47 2.69 0.47
C MET A 131 12.04 4.10 0.32
N GLU A 132 12.83 4.36 -0.73
CA GLU A 132 13.37 5.69 -1.02
C GLU A 132 12.24 6.73 -1.22
N ARG A 133 11.14 6.36 -1.88
CA ARG A 133 9.98 7.24 -2.06
C ARG A 133 9.25 7.53 -0.76
N VAL A 134 9.10 6.54 0.12
CA VAL A 134 8.52 6.75 1.46
C VAL A 134 9.38 7.77 2.22
N GLU A 135 10.70 7.60 2.24
CA GLU A 135 11.60 8.58 2.88
C GLU A 135 11.45 9.99 2.28
N GLN A 136 11.43 10.11 0.95
CA GLN A 136 11.28 11.41 0.29
C GLN A 136 9.96 12.10 0.65
N LEU A 137 8.85 11.35 0.67
CA LEU A 137 7.53 11.89 1.05
C LEU A 137 7.50 12.42 2.47
N LEU A 138 8.20 11.77 3.40
CA LEU A 138 8.26 12.19 4.81
C LEU A 138 9.20 13.38 5.06
N THR A 139 10.08 13.68 4.10
CA THR A 139 11.09 14.76 4.22
C THR A 139 10.76 16.01 3.40
N SER A 140 9.79 15.91 2.50
CA SER A 140 9.39 17.05 1.67
C SER A 140 8.49 17.96 2.51
N PRO A 141 8.80 19.26 2.66
CA PRO A 141 7.91 20.18 3.35
C PRO A 141 6.57 20.25 2.60
N SER A 142 5.47 20.10 3.35
CA SER A 142 4.08 20.25 2.88
C SER A 142 3.79 21.65 2.36
#